data_AF-A0A9E5PVY4-F1
#
_entry.id   AF-A0A9E5PVY4-F1
#
_cell.length_a   1.000
_cell.length_b   1.000
_cell.length_c   1.000
_cell.angle_alpha   90.00
_cell.angle_beta   90.00
_cell.angle_gamma   90.00
#
_symmetry.space_group_name_H-M   'P 1'
#
loop_
_entity.id
_entity.type
_entity.pdbx_description
1 polymer ?
#
loop_
_entity_poly.entity_id
_entity_poly.type
_entity_poly.pdbx_seq_one_letter_code
_entity_poly.pdbx_strand_id
1 'polypeptide(L)'
;MLVAATTAQAQLRIGQPSGFTGSVAAGVKENTDGAKLYFDAVNARGGVHGEKIELVSVDDKFDPKVTVDVSRELITKQGVLAL
;
A
#
# COMPACT_ATOMS: atom_id res chain seq x y z
N MET A 1 -11.18 20.13 32.45
CA MET A 1 -11.04 20.22 30.99
C MET A 1 -10.03 19.16 30.57
N LEU A 2 -10.51 18.02 30.07
CA LEU A 2 -9.65 16.90 29.69
C LEU A 2 -9.12 17.17 28.28
N VAL A 3 -7.83 17.45 28.16
CA VAL A 3 -7.16 17.60 26.86
C VAL A 3 -6.91 16.20 26.34
N ALA A 4 -7.76 15.70 25.44
CA ALA A 4 -7.46 14.51 24.66
C ALA A 4 -6.31 14.87 23.72
N ALA A 5 -5.15 14.23 23.91
CA ALA A 5 -4.07 14.30 22.93
C ALA A 5 -4.61 13.73 21.62
N THR A 6 -4.71 14.56 20.58
CA THR A 6 -4.93 14.09 19.22
C THR A 6 -3.69 13.31 18.81
N THR A 7 -3.76 11.99 18.80
CA THR A 7 -2.78 11.16 18.11
C THR A 7 -2.73 11.67 16.67
N ALA A 8 -1.56 12.12 16.22
CA ALA A 8 -1.36 12.51 14.83
C ALA A 8 -1.74 11.32 13.96
N GLN A 9 -2.80 11.47 13.16
CA GLN A 9 -3.25 10.41 12.27
C GLN A 9 -2.27 10.24 11.11
N ALA A 10 -1.35 9.29 11.23
CA ALA A 10 -0.40 8.94 10.18
C ALA A 10 -0.97 7.78 9.34
N GLN A 11 -1.33 8.08 8.10
CA GLN A 11 -1.81 7.11 7.11
C GLN A 11 -0.85 5.91 6.97
N LEU A 12 -1.38 4.70 7.09
CA LEU A 12 -0.62 3.45 7.00
C LEU A 12 -0.37 3.10 5.54
N ARG A 13 0.82 3.41 5.03
CA ARG A 13 1.18 3.13 3.65
C ARG A 13 1.70 1.70 3.49
N ILE A 14 1.12 0.95 2.57
CA ILE A 14 1.53 -0.40 2.16
C ILE A 14 2.02 -0.29 0.73
N GLY A 15 3.28 -0.63 0.47
CA GLY A 15 3.83 -0.62 -0.88
C GLY A 15 3.45 -1.89 -1.64
N GLN A 16 3.29 -1.79 -2.96
CA GLN A 16 2.98 -2.94 -3.80
C GLN A 16 3.78 -2.85 -5.12
N PRO A 17 5.03 -3.34 -5.15
CA PRO A 17 5.75 -3.57 -6.40
C PRO A 17 5.13 -4.78 -7.11
N SER A 18 4.58 -4.59 -8.30
CA SER A 18 3.98 -5.69 -9.07
C SER A 18 3.97 -5.41 -10.56
N GLY A 19 3.90 -6.48 -11.36
CA GLY A 19 3.86 -6.38 -12.82
C GLY A 19 2.48 -5.94 -13.33
N PHE A 20 2.21 -4.63 -13.30
CA PHE A 20 0.98 -4.05 -13.84
C PHE A 20 0.99 -3.99 -15.38
N THR A 21 2.14 -4.27 -15.99
CA THR A 21 2.31 -4.45 -17.43
C THR A 21 2.83 -5.85 -17.77
N GLY A 22 2.72 -6.23 -19.05
CA GLY A 22 3.20 -7.52 -19.54
C GLY A 22 2.22 -8.67 -19.35
N SER A 23 2.73 -9.91 -19.43
CA SER A 23 1.91 -11.13 -19.48
C SER A 23 1.14 -11.44 -18.19
N VAL A 24 1.60 -10.91 -17.05
CA VAL A 24 1.00 -11.17 -15.73
C VAL A 24 -0.01 -10.10 -15.30
N ALA A 25 -0.18 -9.03 -16.07
CA ALA A 25 -0.92 -7.83 -15.69
C ALA A 25 -2.39 -8.11 -15.29
N ALA A 26 -3.04 -9.06 -15.96
CA ALA A 26 -4.43 -9.42 -15.65
C ALA A 26 -4.57 -10.00 -14.23
N GLY A 27 -3.73 -10.99 -13.88
CA GLY A 27 -3.74 -11.58 -12.55
C GLY A 27 -3.28 -10.61 -11.46
N VAL A 28 -2.30 -9.76 -11.76
CA VAL A 28 -1.87 -8.68 -10.85
C VAL A 28 -3.02 -7.72 -10.59
N LYS A 29 -3.77 -7.33 -11.63
CA LYS A 29 -4.93 -6.45 -11.49
C LYS A 29 -5.99 -7.06 -10.57
N GLU A 30 -6.34 -8.33 -10.76
CA GLU A 30 -7.31 -9.02 -9.90
C GLU A 30 -6.85 -9.07 -8.43
N ASN A 31 -5.57 -9.36 -8.20
CA ASN A 31 -4.98 -9.36 -6.85
C ASN A 31 -5.01 -7.97 -6.22
N THR A 32 -4.65 -6.92 -6.97
CA THR A 32 -4.68 -5.53 -6.49
C THR A 32 -6.10 -5.07 -6.19
N ASP A 33 -7.08 -5.41 -7.03
CA ASP A 33 -8.49 -5.10 -6.80
C ASP A 33 -8.99 -5.79 -5.53
N GLY A 34 -8.60 -7.05 -5.29
CA GLY A 34 -8.93 -7.78 -4.07
C GLY A 34 -8.31 -7.17 -2.80
N ALA A 35 -7.02 -6.80 -2.86
CA ALA A 35 -6.35 -6.12 -1.75
C ALA A 35 -7.01 -4.76 -1.45
N LYS A 36 -7.31 -3.97 -2.49
CA LYS A 36 -7.98 -2.68 -2.35
C LYS A 36 -9.38 -2.84 -1.74
N LEU A 37 -10.18 -3.80 -2.22
CA LEU A 37 -11.51 -4.08 -1.66
C LEU A 37 -11.43 -4.37 -0.16
N TYR A 38 -10.44 -5.16 0.27
CA TYR A 38 -10.24 -5.46 1.69
C TYR A 38 -9.82 -4.22 2.49
N PHE A 39 -8.85 -3.44 2.00
CA PHE A 39 -8.41 -2.22 2.69
C PHE A 39 -9.51 -1.17 2.76
N ASP A 40 -10.33 -1.03 1.72
CA ASP A 40 -11.50 -0.15 1.72
C ASP A 40 -12.51 -0.57 2.80
N ALA A 41 -12.74 -1.88 2.97
CA ALA A 41 -13.61 -2.40 4.02
C ALA A 41 -13.04 -2.17 5.44
N VAL A 42 -11.72 -2.29 5.63
CA VAL A 42 -11.05 -1.96 6.90
C VAL A 42 -11.14 -0.45 7.18
N ASN A 43 -10.85 0.37 6.19
CA ASN A 43 -10.93 1.83 6.29
C ASN A 43 -12.35 2.32 6.60
N ALA A 44 -13.38 1.69 6.02
CA ALA A 44 -14.78 1.97 6.31
C ALA A 44 -15.17 1.66 7.76
N ARG A 45 -14.44 0.76 8.44
CA ARG A 45 -14.64 0.40 9.85
C ARG A 45 -13.80 1.24 10.82
N GLY A 46 -13.18 2.32 10.34
CA GLY A 46 -12.34 3.20 11.15
C GLY A 46 -10.85 2.91 11.03
N GLY A 47 -10.43 2.04 10.11
CA GLY A 47 -9.02 1.75 9.87
C GLY A 47 -8.40 0.88 10.97
N VAL A 48 -7.08 0.91 11.06
CA VAL A 48 -6.31 0.19 12.08
C VAL A 48 -5.90 1.19 13.16
N HIS A 49 -6.41 1.02 14.38
CA HIS A 49 -6.22 1.97 15.48
C HIS A 49 -6.61 3.42 15.14
N GLY A 50 -7.59 3.61 14.25
CA GLY A 50 -8.01 4.92 13.77
C GLY A 50 -7.27 5.41 12.52
N GLU A 51 -6.23 4.70 12.07
CA GLU A 51 -5.45 5.08 10.88
C GLU A 51 -5.96 4.40 9.62
N LYS A 52 -6.08 5.16 8.52
CA LYS A 52 -6.45 4.59 7.21
C LYS A 52 -5.25 3.94 6.53
N ILE A 53 -5.51 2.83 5.86
CA ILE A 53 -4.58 2.12 5.00
C ILE A 53 -4.57 2.77 3.61
N GLU A 54 -3.37 2.99 3.07
CA GLU A 54 -3.12 3.41 1.69
C GLU A 54 -2.30 2.35 0.97
N LEU A 55 -2.78 1.87 -0.17
CA LEU A 55 -2.02 0.98 -1.03
C LEU A 55 -1.27 1.79 -2.09
N VAL A 56 0.06 1.74 -2.03
CA VAL A 56 0.97 2.45 -2.93
C VAL A 56 1.53 1.47 -3.95
N SER A 57 0.86 1.39 -5.09
CA SER A 57 1.20 0.44 -6.16
C SER A 57 2.17 1.05 -7.18
N VAL A 58 3.21 0.31 -7.55
CA VAL A 58 4.20 0.73 -8.56
C VAL A 58 4.48 -0.45 -9.51
N ASP A 59 4.52 -0.17 -10.82
CA ASP A 59 4.82 -1.18 -11.83
C ASP A 59 6.30 -1.56 -11.81
N ASP A 60 6.59 -2.81 -11.44
CA ASP A 60 7.93 -3.38 -11.50
C ASP A 60 8.18 -4.20 -12.77
N LYS A 61 7.20 -4.26 -13.68
CA LYS A 61 7.26 -4.98 -14.96
C LYS A 61 7.49 -6.48 -14.81
N PHE A 62 7.27 -7.04 -13.62
CA PHE A 62 7.57 -8.43 -13.29
C PHE A 62 9.06 -8.78 -13.48
N ASP A 63 9.95 -7.80 -13.31
CA ASP A 63 11.39 -7.98 -13.39
C ASP A 63 12.04 -7.91 -12.00
N PRO A 64 12.75 -8.96 -11.53
CA PRO A 64 13.31 -8.99 -10.18
C PRO A 64 14.31 -7.87 -9.87
N LYS A 65 15.04 -7.34 -10.86
CA LYS A 65 15.97 -6.22 -10.62
C LYS A 65 15.19 -4.93 -10.42
N VAL A 66 14.16 -4.70 -11.24
CA VAL A 66 13.27 -3.55 -11.09
C VAL A 66 12.51 -3.63 -9.76
N THR A 67 12.04 -4.81 -9.35
CA THR A 67 11.38 -5.02 -8.05
C THR A 67 12.26 -4.55 -6.88
N VAL A 68 13.57 -4.82 -6.89
CA VAL A 68 14.49 -4.38 -5.82
C VAL A 68 14.58 -2.87 -5.74
N ASP A 69 14.71 -2.19 -6.88
CA ASP A 69 14.85 -0.74 -6.92
C ASP A 69 13.54 -0.03 -6.55
N VAL A 70 12.40 -0.50 -7.07
CA VAL A 70 11.07 0.00 -6.71
C VAL A 70 10.79 -0.21 -5.22
N SER A 71 11.10 -1.40 -4.68
CA SER A 71 10.91 -1.68 -3.25
C SER A 71 11.75 -0.74 -2.38
N ARG A 72 13.00 -0.49 -2.78
CA ARG A 72 13.87 0.47 -2.07
C ARG A 72 13.28 1.88 -2.10
N GLU A 73 12.75 2.32 -3.23
CA GLU A 73 12.11 3.63 -3.36
C GLU A 73 10.83 3.75 -2.53
N LEU A 74 9.98 2.72 -2.52
CA LEU A 74 8.79 2.66 -1.68
C LEU A 74 9.14 2.83 -0.21
N ILE A 75 10.17 2.12 0.26
CA ILE A 75 10.62 2.21 1.66
C ILE A 75 11.25 3.57 1.96
N THR A 76 12.21 4.00 1.14
CA THR A 76 13.09 5.15 1.48
C THR A 76 12.48 6.50 1.14
N LYS A 77 11.66 6.61 0.09
CA LYS A 77 11.06 7.87 -0.35
C LYS A 77 9.59 7.99 0.01
N GLN A 78 8.83 6.90 -0.11
CA GLN A 78 7.38 6.92 0.14
C GLN A 78 7.01 6.56 1.59
N GLY A 79 7.97 6.01 2.35
CA GLY A 79 7.81 5.71 3.76
C GLY A 79 6.75 4.63 4.00
N VAL A 80 6.69 3.62 3.13
CA VAL A 80 5.77 2.48 3.34
C VAL A 80 6.19 1.67 4.56
N LEU A 81 5.20 1.17 5.29
CA LEU A 81 5.36 0.38 6.50
C LEU A 81 5.55 -1.12 6.20
N ALA A 82 5.03 -1.58 5.06
CA ALA A 82 5.10 -2.97 4.60
C ALA A 82 5.06 -3.04 3.06
N LEU A 83 5.36 -4.22 2.51
CA LEU A 83 5.28 -4.59 1.09
C LEU A 83 4.37 -5.81 0.91
#